data_AF-A0A7S0TGF5-F1
#
_entry.id   AF-A0A7S0TGF5-F1
#
_cell.length_a   1.000
_cell.length_b   1.000
_cell.length_c   1.000
_cell.angle_alpha   90.00
_cell.angle_beta   90.00
_cell.angle_gamma   90.00
#
_symmetry.space_group_name_H-M   'P 1'
#
loop_
_entity.id
_entity.type
_entity.pdbx_description
1 polymer ?
#
loop_
_entity_poly.entity_id
_entity_poly.type
_entity_poly.pdbx_seq_one_letter_code
_entity_poly.pdbx_strand_id
1 'polypeptide(L)'
;CQEWLTHLDFVMHADAKPKRSKRRRSSSFSEKLMNDFTNDDFDREHFGFGAYIEFWKCGYKNSAKPKYDTLKQELCKNSIASIAESDYYELYRECTQLMRERKHRIVAHDIGVNNKRFHIRKGSPITINHLISLKLMTDFTDVQTEFKATCRKQHAHETIAQLVKRNSECAHVCRYIKEACTFYGQLLKKSSKLKLYTGLKKKLWFSSMKQHFECPISTTMEF
;
A
#
# COMPACT_ATOMS: atom_id res chain seq x y z
N CYS A 1 -22.67 13.14 -1.52
CA CYS A 1 -21.69 12.64 -0.53
C CYS A 1 -21.91 11.20 -0.04
N GLN A 2 -22.86 10.42 -0.58
CA GLN A 2 -23.21 9.08 -0.03
C GLN A 2 -22.63 7.86 -0.79
N GLU A 3 -22.13 8.01 -2.03
CA GLU A 3 -21.79 6.87 -2.92
C GLU A 3 -20.29 6.52 -3.01
N TRP A 4 -19.40 7.35 -2.45
CA TRP A 4 -17.96 7.25 -2.70
C TRP A 4 -17.24 6.15 -1.91
N LEU A 5 -17.78 5.75 -0.75
CA LEU A 5 -17.18 4.74 0.13
C LEU A 5 -17.71 3.31 -0.10
N THR A 6 -18.60 3.09 -1.07
CA THR A 6 -18.98 1.75 -1.55
C THR A 6 -18.07 1.25 -2.66
N HIS A 7 -17.22 2.12 -3.23
CA HIS A 7 -16.35 1.82 -4.38
C HIS A 7 -14.85 2.04 -4.13
N LEU A 8 -14.44 2.11 -2.86
CA LEU A 8 -13.02 2.05 -2.49
C LEU A 8 -12.50 0.61 -2.64
N ASP A 9 -12.45 0.13 -3.89
CA ASP A 9 -11.75 -1.07 -4.30
C ASP A 9 -10.25 -0.74 -4.35
N PHE A 10 -9.60 -0.77 -3.19
CA PHE A 10 -8.14 -0.73 -3.14
C PHE A 10 -7.59 -2.08 -3.61
N VAL A 11 -6.98 -2.07 -4.80
CA VAL A 11 -6.59 -3.27 -5.55
C VAL A 11 -5.18 -3.71 -5.17
N MET A 12 -5.05 -4.96 -4.72
CA MET A 12 -3.78 -5.70 -4.70
C MET A 12 -4.01 -7.10 -5.25
N HIS A 13 -3.20 -7.52 -6.23
CA HIS A 13 -3.15 -8.89 -6.70
C HIS A 13 -2.48 -9.77 -5.64
N ALA A 14 -3.27 -10.63 -4.99
CA ALA A 14 -2.72 -11.77 -4.27
C ALA A 14 -2.53 -12.94 -5.26
N ASP A 15 -1.30 -13.42 -5.39
CA ASP A 15 -1.03 -14.66 -6.13
C ASP A 15 -1.89 -15.81 -5.57
N ALA A 16 -2.51 -16.56 -6.48
CA ALA A 16 -3.35 -17.70 -6.15
C ALA A 16 -2.55 -18.74 -5.36
N LYS A 17 -3.13 -19.24 -4.26
CA LYS A 17 -2.52 -20.27 -3.41
C LYS A 17 -2.13 -21.50 -4.24
N PRO A 18 -0.87 -21.96 -4.23
CA PRO A 18 -0.56 -23.27 -4.77
C PRO A 18 -1.22 -24.36 -3.91
N LYS A 19 -1.77 -25.39 -4.58
CA LYS A 19 -2.32 -26.58 -3.93
C LYS A 19 -1.30 -27.14 -2.94
N ARG A 20 -1.71 -27.30 -1.68
CA ARG A 20 -0.88 -27.83 -0.59
C ARG A 20 -0.42 -29.26 -0.92
N SER A 21 0.83 -29.43 -1.35
CA SER A 21 1.56 -30.68 -1.12
C SER A 21 2.33 -30.56 0.20
N LYS A 22 2.21 -31.57 1.06
CA LYS A 22 2.93 -31.65 2.34
C LYS A 22 4.42 -31.84 2.04
N ARG A 23 5.19 -30.76 1.97
CA ARG A 23 6.66 -30.81 2.04
C ARG A 23 7.15 -30.17 3.33
N ARG A 24 7.94 -30.94 4.08
CA ARG A 24 8.64 -30.55 5.31
C ARG A 24 9.33 -29.20 5.10
N ARG A 25 9.03 -28.23 5.96
CA ARG A 25 9.67 -26.91 5.97
C ARG A 25 11.08 -27.03 6.56
N SER A 26 12.10 -26.97 5.72
CA SER A 26 13.45 -26.59 6.16
C SER A 26 13.52 -25.08 6.33
N SER A 27 14.34 -24.62 7.29
CA SER A 27 14.65 -23.20 7.56
C SER A 27 15.16 -22.43 6.34
N SER A 28 15.63 -23.14 5.31
CA SER A 28 16.15 -22.56 4.06
C SER A 28 15.09 -21.94 3.14
N PHE A 29 13.79 -22.23 3.30
CA PHE A 29 12.76 -21.65 2.43
C PHE A 29 12.47 -20.17 2.75
N SER A 30 12.56 -19.78 4.02
CA SER A 30 12.42 -18.38 4.42
C SER A 30 13.64 -17.53 4.02
N GLU A 31 14.85 -18.10 4.05
CA GLU A 31 16.06 -17.41 3.57
C GLU A 31 16.07 -17.27 2.05
N LYS A 32 15.59 -18.28 1.30
CA LYS A 32 15.48 -18.20 -0.16
C LYS A 32 14.50 -17.10 -0.61
N LEU A 33 13.34 -17.03 0.03
CA LEU A 33 12.36 -15.97 -0.26
C LEU A 33 12.91 -14.57 0.06
N MET A 34 13.81 -14.44 1.04
CA MET A 34 14.41 -13.15 1.40
C MET A 34 15.54 -12.72 0.47
N ASN A 35 16.30 -13.66 -0.08
CA ASN A 35 17.34 -13.37 -1.07
C ASN A 35 16.76 -13.05 -2.46
N ASP A 36 15.63 -13.67 -2.84
CA ASP A 36 14.99 -13.44 -4.14
C ASP A 36 14.39 -12.01 -4.28
N PHE A 37 14.07 -11.30 -3.18
CA PHE A 37 13.60 -9.90 -3.25
C PHE A 37 14.73 -8.86 -3.21
N THR A 38 15.98 -9.29 -3.01
CA THR A 38 17.15 -8.38 -2.93
C THR A 38 17.99 -8.33 -4.18
N ASN A 39 17.74 -9.21 -5.15
CA ASN A 39 18.42 -9.16 -6.43
C ASN A 39 17.68 -8.21 -7.37
N ASP A 40 18.47 -7.48 -8.16
CA ASP A 40 18.09 -6.81 -9.41
C ASP A 40 17.45 -7.76 -10.46
N ASP A 41 17.04 -8.98 -10.07
CA ASP A 41 16.28 -9.95 -10.85
C ASP A 41 14.78 -9.58 -10.88
N PHE A 42 14.46 -8.31 -11.14
CA PHE A 42 13.20 -8.00 -11.81
C PHE A 42 13.29 -8.64 -13.21
N ASP A 43 12.94 -9.92 -13.28
CA ASP A 43 12.72 -10.65 -14.52
C ASP A 43 11.94 -9.73 -15.46
N ARG A 44 12.50 -9.50 -16.66
CA ARG A 44 12.03 -8.54 -17.68
C ARG A 44 10.61 -8.81 -18.20
N GLU A 45 9.89 -9.78 -17.62
CA GLU A 45 8.55 -10.22 -18.01
C GLU A 45 7.42 -9.67 -17.14
N HIS A 46 7.72 -8.89 -16.09
CA HIS A 46 6.70 -8.39 -15.16
C HIS A 46 6.43 -6.89 -15.32
N PHE A 47 5.16 -6.51 -15.43
CA PHE A 47 4.74 -5.11 -15.34
C PHE A 47 4.63 -4.73 -13.85
N GLY A 48 5.68 -4.08 -13.33
CA GLY A 48 5.76 -3.63 -11.94
C GLY A 48 5.61 -2.11 -11.80
N PHE A 49 4.93 -1.64 -10.76
CA PHE A 49 4.90 -0.23 -10.39
C PHE A 49 5.30 -0.04 -8.93
N GLY A 50 6.30 0.82 -8.70
CA GLY A 50 6.87 1.07 -7.38
C GLY A 50 8.00 0.09 -7.04
N ALA A 51 8.69 0.36 -5.93
CA ALA A 51 9.71 -0.50 -5.39
C ALA A 51 9.28 -1.02 -4.00
N TYR A 52 9.65 -2.27 -3.70
CA TYR A 52 9.26 -2.91 -2.44
C TYR A 52 10.04 -2.32 -1.25
N ILE A 53 9.34 -1.52 -0.44
CA ILE A 53 9.83 -1.00 0.83
C ILE A 53 9.14 -1.71 2.00
N GLU A 54 9.95 -2.13 2.97
CA GLU A 54 9.53 -2.79 4.21
C GLU A 54 9.34 -1.74 5.31
N PHE A 55 8.11 -1.60 5.83
CA PHE A 55 7.75 -0.58 6.83
C PHE A 55 7.49 -1.14 8.24
N TRP A 56 7.48 -2.47 8.41
CA TRP A 56 7.14 -3.12 9.68
C TRP A 56 8.38 -3.60 10.42
N LYS A 57 9.39 -4.07 9.69
CA LYS A 57 10.64 -4.59 10.28
C LYS A 57 11.81 -3.66 10.01
N CYS A 58 12.67 -3.54 11.01
CA CYS A 58 13.97 -2.88 10.87
C CYS A 58 15.06 -3.92 10.54
N GLY A 59 16.17 -3.45 9.98
CA GLY A 59 17.38 -4.26 9.77
C GLY A 59 17.58 -4.80 8.36
N TYR A 60 16.62 -4.61 7.44
CA TYR A 60 16.82 -4.94 6.03
C TYR A 60 17.29 -3.71 5.23
N LYS A 61 17.99 -3.95 4.12
CA LYS A 61 18.47 -2.87 3.23
C LYS A 61 17.33 -2.00 2.68
N ASN A 62 16.13 -2.58 2.54
CA ASN A 62 14.93 -1.91 2.05
C ASN A 62 13.94 -1.52 3.19
N SER A 63 14.38 -1.55 4.44
CA SER A 63 13.56 -1.15 5.59
C SER A 63 13.51 0.38 5.74
N ALA A 64 12.34 0.98 5.57
CA ALA A 64 12.12 2.39 5.89
C ALA A 64 11.65 2.55 7.34
N LYS A 65 12.52 3.14 8.17
CA LYS A 65 12.14 3.56 9.52
C LYS A 65 11.37 4.89 9.42
N PRO A 66 10.23 5.06 10.10
CA PRO A 66 9.56 6.35 10.16
C PRO A 66 10.48 7.43 10.71
N LYS A 67 10.53 8.58 10.04
CA LYS A 67 11.23 9.77 10.51
C LYS A 67 10.46 10.48 11.62
N TYR A 68 9.14 10.36 11.61
CA TYR A 68 8.21 11.02 12.52
C TYR A 68 7.64 10.02 13.54
N ASP A 69 7.33 10.48 14.75
CA ASP A 69 6.79 9.61 15.80
C ASP A 69 5.32 9.26 15.58
N THR A 70 4.59 10.17 14.92
CA THR A 70 3.14 10.05 14.71
C THR A 70 2.75 10.37 13.27
N LEU A 71 1.61 9.81 12.84
CA LEU A 71 1.03 10.12 11.53
C LEU A 71 0.75 11.63 11.38
N LYS A 72 0.25 12.30 12.43
CA LYS A 72 0.02 13.75 12.38
C LYS A 72 1.30 14.52 12.06
N GLN A 73 2.38 14.22 12.78
CA GLN A 73 3.67 14.87 12.54
C GLN A 73 4.16 14.60 11.11
N GLU A 74 4.01 13.36 10.62
CA GLU A 74 4.35 13.03 9.24
C GLU A 74 3.56 13.89 8.25
N LEU A 75 2.24 13.97 8.39
CA LEU A 75 1.41 14.73 7.45
C LEU A 75 1.67 16.24 7.47
N CYS A 76 1.97 16.82 8.64
CA CYS A 76 2.17 18.25 8.77
C CYS A 76 3.62 18.72 8.61
N LYS A 77 4.61 17.81 8.64
CA LYS A 77 6.04 18.19 8.71
C LYS A 77 6.95 17.43 7.73
N ASN A 78 6.42 16.54 6.89
CA ASN A 78 7.21 15.86 5.85
C ASN A 78 7.73 16.86 4.81
N SER A 79 8.87 16.53 4.20
CA SER A 79 9.49 17.36 3.15
C SER A 79 8.99 17.06 1.73
N ILE A 80 8.01 16.16 1.57
CA ILE A 80 7.50 15.73 0.26
C ILE A 80 6.32 16.62 -0.15
N ALA A 81 5.24 16.54 0.61
CA ALA A 81 4.00 17.27 0.45
C ALA A 81 3.28 17.31 1.80
N SER A 82 3.48 18.38 2.56
CA SER A 82 2.84 18.59 3.87
C SER A 82 1.47 19.25 3.71
N ILE A 83 0.53 18.87 4.55
CA ILE A 83 -0.77 19.56 4.67
C ILE A 83 -0.77 20.53 5.86
N ALA A 84 -1.66 21.53 5.83
CA ALA A 84 -1.82 22.42 6.96
C ALA A 84 -2.39 21.64 8.17
N GLU A 85 -2.08 22.13 9.37
CA GLU A 85 -2.59 21.49 10.59
C GLU A 85 -4.12 21.57 10.69
N SER A 86 -4.73 22.64 10.17
CA SER A 86 -6.20 22.76 10.02
C SER A 86 -6.77 21.60 9.22
N ASP A 87 -6.19 21.31 8.05
CA ASP A 87 -6.65 20.28 7.14
C ASP A 87 -6.54 18.89 7.78
N TYR A 88 -5.48 18.67 8.57
CA TYR A 88 -5.35 17.44 9.37
C TYR A 88 -6.50 17.30 10.38
N TYR A 89 -6.86 18.37 11.09
CA TYR A 89 -7.96 18.30 12.06
C TYR A 89 -9.32 18.09 11.39
N GLU A 90 -9.53 18.66 10.20
CA GLU A 90 -10.73 18.40 9.40
C GLU A 90 -10.78 16.94 8.95
N LEU A 91 -9.68 16.40 8.41
CA LEU A 91 -9.54 14.98 8.08
C LEU A 91 -9.82 14.09 9.31
N TYR A 92 -9.26 14.42 10.46
CA TYR A 92 -9.47 13.68 11.69
C TYR A 92 -10.94 13.69 12.12
N ARG A 93 -11.61 14.85 12.07
CA ARG A 93 -13.02 15.01 12.39
C ARG A 93 -13.89 14.16 11.47
N GLU A 94 -13.67 14.25 10.16
CA GLU A 94 -14.43 13.49 9.16
C GLU A 94 -14.23 11.99 9.30
N CYS A 95 -12.98 11.53 9.43
CA CYS A 95 -12.67 10.12 9.65
C CYS A 95 -13.26 9.59 10.97
N THR A 96 -13.29 10.41 12.02
CA THR A 96 -13.91 10.05 13.30
C THR A 96 -15.42 9.88 13.14
N GLN A 97 -16.07 10.77 12.39
CA GLN A 97 -17.49 10.68 12.08
C GLN A 97 -17.79 9.40 11.27
N LEU A 98 -17.02 9.13 10.21
CA LEU A 98 -17.14 7.91 9.41
C LEU A 98 -16.96 6.64 10.27
N MET A 99 -16.00 6.65 11.19
CA MET A 99 -15.74 5.52 12.09
C MET A 99 -16.91 5.29 13.06
N ARG A 100 -17.56 6.35 13.55
CA ARG A 100 -18.75 6.25 14.42
C ARG A 100 -19.93 5.66 13.67
N GLU A 101 -20.18 6.11 12.45
CA GLU A 101 -21.28 5.64 11.60
C GLU A 101 -21.09 4.20 11.13
N ARG A 102 -19.83 3.74 11.00
CA ARG A 102 -19.48 2.42 10.44
C ARG A 102 -18.85 1.45 11.43
N LYS A 103 -18.92 1.73 12.73
CA LYS A 103 -18.15 1.17 13.88
C LYS A 103 -17.91 -0.36 13.91
N HIS A 104 -18.70 -1.15 13.20
CA HIS A 104 -18.62 -2.62 13.16
C HIS A 104 -18.47 -3.25 11.77
N ARG A 105 -18.35 -2.47 10.69
CA ARG A 105 -18.41 -3.02 9.33
C ARG A 105 -17.06 -3.37 8.72
N ILE A 106 -15.97 -2.79 9.19
CA ILE A 106 -14.64 -2.96 8.59
C ILE A 106 -13.71 -3.61 9.61
N VAL A 107 -13.51 -4.91 9.45
CA VAL A 107 -12.66 -5.74 10.32
C VAL A 107 -11.60 -6.45 9.50
N ALA A 108 -10.44 -6.69 10.11
CA ALA A 108 -9.32 -7.32 9.43
C ALA A 108 -9.64 -8.77 9.02
N HIS A 109 -9.37 -9.09 7.76
CA HIS A 109 -9.45 -10.44 7.20
C HIS A 109 -8.28 -11.33 7.68
N ASP A 110 -8.47 -12.64 7.50
CA ASP A 110 -7.45 -13.64 7.75
C ASP A 110 -6.60 -13.86 6.50
N ILE A 111 -5.43 -13.24 6.49
CA ILE A 111 -4.39 -13.32 5.46
C ILE A 111 -3.27 -14.30 5.91
N GLY A 112 -3.55 -15.16 6.91
CA GLY A 112 -2.64 -16.20 7.38
C GLY A 112 -1.39 -15.64 8.07
N VAL A 113 -0.20 -15.98 7.54
CA VAL A 113 1.08 -15.59 8.16
C VAL A 113 1.29 -14.08 8.21
N ASN A 114 0.65 -13.33 7.32
CA ASN A 114 0.78 -11.87 7.26
C ASN A 114 0.12 -11.18 8.45
N ASN A 115 -0.97 -11.72 9.01
CA ASN A 115 -1.58 -11.17 10.23
C ASN A 115 -0.56 -11.11 11.38
N LYS A 116 0.24 -12.19 11.55
CA LYS A 116 1.30 -12.23 12.55
C LYS A 116 2.46 -11.30 12.19
N ARG A 117 2.86 -11.26 10.90
CA ARG A 117 3.97 -10.42 10.42
C ARG A 117 3.71 -8.92 10.64
N PHE A 118 2.48 -8.47 10.40
CA PHE A 118 2.10 -7.05 10.48
C PHE A 118 1.41 -6.69 11.80
N HIS A 119 1.32 -7.64 12.73
CA HIS A 119 0.68 -7.46 14.05
C HIS A 119 -0.80 -7.02 13.97
N ILE A 120 -1.52 -7.48 12.94
CA ILE A 120 -2.96 -7.21 12.73
C ILE A 120 -3.74 -8.50 12.94
N ARG A 121 -4.50 -8.58 14.03
CA ARG A 121 -5.30 -9.76 14.38
C ARG A 121 -6.54 -9.83 13.50
N LYS A 122 -6.87 -11.02 12.98
CA LYS A 122 -8.18 -11.26 12.34
C LYS A 122 -9.32 -10.75 13.21
N GLY A 123 -10.25 -10.01 12.62
CA GLY A 123 -11.41 -9.44 13.29
C GLY A 123 -11.14 -8.14 14.04
N SER A 124 -9.89 -7.66 14.13
CA SER A 124 -9.62 -6.36 14.72
C SER A 124 -10.25 -5.25 13.86
N PRO A 125 -10.83 -4.21 14.48
CA PRO A 125 -11.41 -3.09 13.73
C PRO A 125 -10.32 -2.32 12.97
N ILE A 126 -10.72 -1.64 11.90
CA ILE A 126 -9.88 -0.62 11.26
C ILE A 126 -9.63 0.53 12.23
N THR A 127 -8.44 1.11 12.21
CA THR A 127 -8.10 2.24 13.10
C THR A 127 -8.30 3.59 12.42
N ILE A 128 -8.39 4.65 13.21
CA ILE A 128 -8.54 6.01 12.70
C ILE A 128 -7.39 6.42 11.75
N ASN A 129 -6.16 5.97 12.02
CA ASN A 129 -5.00 6.28 11.18
C ASN A 129 -5.10 5.65 9.79
N HIS A 130 -5.66 4.43 9.69
CA HIS A 130 -5.95 3.83 8.38
C HIS A 130 -6.93 4.68 7.58
N LEU A 131 -8.02 5.14 8.22
CA LEU A 131 -9.02 5.98 7.57
C LEU A 131 -8.44 7.33 7.12
N ILE A 132 -7.64 7.97 7.97
CA ILE A 132 -6.96 9.23 7.63
C ILE A 132 -6.03 9.03 6.43
N SER A 133 -5.19 7.99 6.43
CA SER A 133 -4.28 7.74 5.31
C SER A 133 -5.02 7.41 4.02
N LEU A 134 -6.14 6.67 4.08
CA LEU A 134 -6.97 6.41 2.90
C LEU A 134 -7.60 7.71 2.36
N LYS A 135 -8.21 8.50 3.24
CA LYS A 135 -8.91 9.74 2.88
C LYS A 135 -7.97 10.82 2.38
N LEU A 136 -6.76 10.90 2.94
CA LEU A 136 -5.69 11.75 2.41
C LEU A 136 -5.40 11.42 0.94
N MET A 137 -5.26 10.13 0.62
CA MET A 137 -4.95 9.69 -0.74
C MET A 137 -6.10 9.85 -1.73
N THR A 138 -7.33 10.13 -1.27
CA THR A 138 -8.48 10.40 -2.14
C THR A 138 -8.74 11.88 -2.29
N ASP A 139 -8.56 12.66 -1.22
CA ASP A 139 -9.04 14.05 -1.17
C ASP A 139 -7.93 15.06 -1.47
N PHE A 140 -6.65 14.66 -1.33
CA PHE A 140 -5.49 15.54 -1.54
C PHE A 140 -4.67 15.06 -2.74
N THR A 141 -5.13 15.41 -3.95
CA THR A 141 -4.53 14.97 -5.23
C THR A 141 -3.03 15.24 -5.33
N ASP A 142 -2.57 16.41 -4.88
CA ASP A 142 -1.16 16.79 -4.96
C ASP A 142 -0.31 15.94 -4.00
N VAL A 143 -0.75 15.80 -2.75
CA VAL A 143 -0.09 14.95 -1.74
C VAL A 143 -0.03 13.50 -2.23
N GLN A 144 -1.15 13.00 -2.74
CA GLN A 144 -1.25 11.66 -3.32
C GLN A 144 -0.24 11.47 -4.47
N THR A 145 -0.13 12.44 -5.36
CA THR A 145 0.76 12.40 -6.53
C THR A 145 2.22 12.35 -6.10
N GLU A 146 2.62 13.23 -5.18
CA GLU A 146 3.99 13.28 -4.67
C GLU A 146 4.35 12.02 -3.88
N PHE A 147 3.46 11.51 -3.03
CA PHE A 147 3.71 10.28 -2.26
C PHE A 147 3.80 9.04 -3.17
N LYS A 148 3.01 8.97 -4.25
CA LYS A 148 3.17 7.91 -5.26
C LYS A 148 4.49 8.05 -6.02
N ALA A 149 4.97 9.27 -6.26
CA ALA A 149 6.26 9.51 -6.88
C ALA A 149 7.41 9.02 -5.99
N THR A 150 7.32 9.20 -4.66
CA THR A 150 8.37 8.77 -3.73
C THR A 150 8.54 7.26 -3.62
N CYS A 151 7.46 6.50 -3.85
CA CYS A 151 7.45 5.03 -3.89
C CYS A 151 8.17 4.43 -5.13
N ARG A 152 8.59 5.27 -6.09
CA ARG A 152 9.29 4.84 -7.32
C ARG A 152 10.72 5.33 -7.34
N LYS A 153 11.56 4.65 -8.13
CA LYS A 153 12.88 5.20 -8.48
C LYS A 153 12.68 6.46 -9.32
N GLN A 154 13.33 7.56 -8.94
CA GLN A 154 13.27 8.84 -9.68
C GLN A 154 14.28 8.89 -10.83
N HIS A 155 15.37 8.12 -10.74
CA HIS A 155 16.38 7.99 -11.79
C HIS A 155 16.95 6.57 -11.82
N ALA A 156 17.52 6.17 -12.97
CA ALA A 156 17.99 4.80 -13.20
C ALA A 156 19.03 4.33 -12.16
N HIS A 157 19.92 5.24 -11.76
CA HIS A 157 21.00 4.96 -10.81
C HIS A 157 20.61 5.18 -9.34
N GLU A 158 19.32 5.32 -9.03
CA GLU A 158 18.88 5.48 -7.65
C GLU A 158 19.11 4.20 -6.85
N THR A 159 19.85 4.34 -5.76
CA THR A 159 20.12 3.26 -4.82
C THR A 159 18.93 2.98 -3.91
N ILE A 160 18.81 1.76 -3.41
CA ILE A 160 17.78 1.40 -2.42
C ILE A 160 17.89 2.27 -1.16
N ALA A 161 19.10 2.64 -0.73
CA ALA A 161 19.30 3.50 0.44
C ALA A 161 18.70 4.90 0.25
N GLN A 162 18.85 5.50 -0.93
CA GLN A 162 18.23 6.80 -1.27
C GLN A 162 16.70 6.69 -1.28
N LEU A 163 16.18 5.63 -1.91
CA LEU A 163 14.74 5.36 -1.96
C LEU A 163 14.17 5.17 -0.55
N VAL A 164 14.81 4.37 0.31
CA VAL A 164 14.44 4.15 1.71
C VAL A 164 14.46 5.45 2.50
N LYS A 165 15.53 6.26 2.34
CA LYS A 165 15.63 7.57 2.99
C LYS A 165 14.47 8.47 2.61
N ARG A 166 14.10 8.53 1.32
CA ARG A 166 12.94 9.31 0.87
C ARG A 166 11.62 8.75 1.43
N ASN A 167 11.44 7.43 1.44
CA ASN A 167 10.23 6.79 1.98
C ASN A 167 10.10 6.91 3.50
N SER A 168 11.18 7.25 4.23
CA SER A 168 11.10 7.55 5.67
C SER A 168 10.23 8.77 6.00
N GLU A 169 10.07 9.69 5.03
CA GLU A 169 9.25 10.90 5.15
C GLU A 169 7.74 10.61 5.09
N CYS A 170 7.33 9.45 4.55
CA CYS A 170 5.92 9.06 4.38
C CYS A 170 5.64 7.61 4.86
N ALA A 171 6.46 7.13 5.80
CA ALA A 171 6.47 5.73 6.22
C ALA A 171 5.17 5.30 6.90
N HIS A 172 4.58 6.14 7.76
CA HIS A 172 3.30 5.84 8.41
C HIS A 172 2.19 5.74 7.40
N VAL A 173 2.07 6.71 6.49
CA VAL A 173 1.03 6.72 5.44
C VAL A 173 1.15 5.49 4.55
N CYS A 174 2.35 5.21 4.02
CA CYS A 174 2.56 4.03 3.18
C CYS A 174 2.22 2.73 3.92
N ARG A 175 2.62 2.62 5.19
CA ARG A 175 2.29 1.47 6.04
C ARG A 175 0.78 1.32 6.22
N TYR A 176 0.08 2.36 6.67
CA TYR A 176 -1.36 2.30 6.94
C TYR A 176 -2.17 2.02 5.67
N ILE A 177 -1.76 2.53 4.51
CA ILE A 177 -2.44 2.19 3.25
C ILE A 177 -2.21 0.72 2.90
N LYS A 178 -0.96 0.22 2.98
CA LYS A 178 -0.69 -1.20 2.72
C LYS A 178 -1.48 -2.11 3.65
N GLU A 179 -1.55 -1.77 4.95
CA GLU A 179 -2.38 -2.47 5.94
C GLU A 179 -3.87 -2.42 5.56
N ALA A 180 -4.39 -1.23 5.23
CA ALA A 180 -5.77 -1.01 4.81
C ALA A 180 -6.15 -1.91 3.62
N CYS A 181 -5.36 -1.87 2.54
CA CYS A 181 -5.61 -2.68 1.35
C CYS A 181 -5.52 -4.18 1.65
N THR A 182 -4.51 -4.60 2.41
CA THR A 182 -4.21 -6.02 2.62
C THR A 182 -5.20 -6.71 3.54
N PHE A 183 -5.59 -6.05 4.64
CA PHE A 183 -6.42 -6.68 5.68
C PHE A 183 -7.87 -6.23 5.64
N TYR A 184 -8.15 -5.02 5.18
CA TYR A 184 -9.49 -4.43 5.27
C TYR A 184 -10.13 -4.24 3.88
N GLY A 185 -9.35 -4.42 2.82
CA GLY A 185 -9.81 -4.40 1.44
C GLY A 185 -10.53 -5.69 1.02
N GLN A 186 -11.28 -5.60 -0.08
CA GLN A 186 -11.98 -6.74 -0.66
C GLN A 186 -11.21 -7.30 -1.85
N LEU A 187 -11.26 -8.62 -2.03
CA LEU A 187 -10.72 -9.26 -3.23
C LEU A 187 -11.62 -8.97 -4.43
N LEU A 188 -11.04 -8.44 -5.50
CA LEU A 188 -11.73 -8.35 -6.79
C LEU A 188 -12.11 -9.75 -7.28
N LYS A 189 -13.41 -9.99 -7.43
CA LYS A 189 -13.92 -11.24 -7.98
C LYS A 189 -13.62 -11.28 -9.48
N LYS A 190 -13.18 -12.42 -10.02
CA LYS A 190 -12.93 -12.59 -11.47
C LYS A 190 -14.14 -12.21 -12.36
N SER A 191 -15.35 -12.27 -11.81
CA SER A 191 -16.60 -11.92 -12.49
C SER A 191 -16.98 -10.44 -12.39
N SER A 192 -16.20 -9.61 -11.69
CA SER A 192 -16.48 -8.18 -11.59
C SER A 192 -16.25 -7.54 -12.96
N LYS A 193 -17.27 -6.87 -13.51
CA LYS A 193 -17.17 -6.05 -14.73
C LYS A 193 -16.37 -4.74 -14.50
N LEU A 194 -15.49 -4.72 -13.50
CA LEU A 194 -14.73 -3.54 -13.13
C LEU A 194 -13.63 -3.31 -14.18
N LYS A 195 -13.70 -2.17 -14.86
CA LYS A 195 -12.64 -1.72 -15.77
C LYS A 195 -11.61 -0.96 -14.95
N LEU A 196 -10.40 -1.49 -14.88
CA LEU A 196 -9.27 -0.81 -14.24
C LEU A 196 -8.49 -0.06 -15.31
N TYR A 197 -8.33 1.24 -15.11
CA TYR A 197 -7.51 2.09 -15.97
C TYR A 197 -6.12 2.24 -15.37
N THR A 198 -5.11 2.22 -16.22
CA THR A 198 -3.73 2.54 -15.83
C THR A 198 -3.34 3.85 -16.52
N GLY A 199 -2.44 4.64 -15.91
CA GLY A 199 -1.98 5.92 -16.46
C GLY A 199 -1.14 5.80 -17.75
N LEU A 200 -1.15 4.64 -18.41
CA LEU A 200 -0.41 4.40 -19.65
C LEU A 200 -1.20 4.95 -20.84
N LYS A 201 -0.70 6.04 -21.43
CA LYS A 201 -1.28 6.65 -22.64
C LYS A 201 -0.83 6.01 -23.96
N LYS A 202 0.00 4.97 -23.90
CA LYS A 202 0.57 4.28 -25.08
C LYS A 202 -0.01 2.88 -25.22
N LYS A 203 -0.26 2.45 -26.46
CA LYS A 203 -0.61 1.06 -26.76
C LYS A 203 0.60 0.18 -26.46
N LEU A 204 0.42 -0.79 -25.58
CA LEU A 204 1.42 -1.81 -25.27
C LEU A 204 1.01 -3.12 -25.94
N TRP A 205 1.98 -3.80 -26.55
CA TRP A 205 1.83 -5.15 -27.08
C TRP A 205 2.55 -6.11 -26.16
N PHE A 206 1.83 -7.06 -25.59
CA PHE A 206 2.39 -8.11 -24.73
C PHE A 206 1.66 -9.43 -24.99
N SER A 207 2.41 -10.54 -25.01
CA SER A 207 1.88 -11.90 -25.19
C SER A 207 1.26 -12.46 -23.92
N SER A 208 1.69 -11.97 -22.75
CA SER A 208 1.10 -12.23 -21.44
C SER A 208 1.41 -11.07 -20.49
N MET A 209 0.66 -10.92 -19.40
CA MET A 209 0.86 -9.84 -18.43
C MET A 209 0.70 -10.35 -17.00
N LYS A 210 1.76 -10.18 -16.21
CA LYS A 210 1.74 -10.34 -14.75
C LYS A 210 2.04 -8.99 -14.11
N GLN A 211 1.07 -8.49 -13.33
CA GLN A 211 1.14 -7.15 -12.73
C GLN A 211 1.50 -7.23 -11.26
N HIS A 212 2.41 -6.35 -10.83
CA HIS A 212 2.75 -6.17 -9.42
C HIS A 212 2.71 -4.68 -9.04
N PHE A 213 1.90 -4.32 -8.06
CA PHE A 213 1.77 -2.93 -7.58
C PHE A 213 2.32 -2.84 -6.16
N GLU A 214 3.39 -2.07 -5.97
CA GLU A 214 4.01 -1.83 -4.67
C GLU A 214 3.62 -0.50 -4.04
N CYS A 215 2.84 0.30 -4.76
CA CYS A 215 2.29 1.55 -4.27
C CYS A 215 0.76 1.56 -4.43
N PRO A 216 0.08 2.46 -3.70
CA PRO A 216 -1.34 2.71 -3.90
C PRO A 216 -1.57 3.23 -5.33
N ILE A 217 -2.52 2.63 -6.03
CA ILE A 217 -2.99 3.10 -7.34
C ILE A 217 -4.39 3.68 -7.19
N SER A 218 -4.63 4.85 -7.78
CA SER A 218 -5.98 5.40 -7.90
C SER A 218 -6.66 4.75 -9.10
N THR A 219 -7.89 4.32 -8.93
CA THR A 219 -8.73 3.72 -9.99
C THR A 219 -9.92 4.62 -10.32
N THR A 220 -9.75 5.95 -10.25
CA THR A 220 -10.81 6.90 -10.59
C THR A 220 -11.23 6.74 -12.05
N MET A 221 -12.55 6.75 -12.28
CA MET A 221 -13.18 6.50 -13.58
C MET A 221 -13.58 7.76 -14.37
N GLU A 222 -13.19 8.95 -13.93
CA GLU A 222 -13.58 10.18 -14.62
C GLU A 222 -12.43 10.70 -15.50
N PHE A 223 -12.68 10.70 -16.81
CA PHE A 223 -11.99 11.45 -17.85
C PHE A 223 -13.04 12.26 -18.61
#